data_AF-A0A7C6AI86-F1
#
_entry.id   AF-A0A7C6AI86-F1
#
_cell.length_a   1.000
_cell.length_b   1.000
_cell.length_c   1.000
_cell.angle_alpha   90.00
_cell.angle_beta   90.00
_cell.angle_gamma   90.00
#
_symmetry.space_group_name_H-M   'P 1'
#
loop_
_entity.id
_entity.type
_entity.pdbx_description
1 polymer ?
#
loop_
_entity_poly.entity_id
_entity_poly.type
_entity_poly.pdbx_seq_one_letter_code
_entity_poly.pdbx_strand_id
1 'polypeptide(L)'
;MSLRFQLSGRIELSSDASGAMQEIREAFDELGEFLRRGAEKYGEESAELMGWSVEGSVLRVSIRSGRSLRAHDALLRLKNILAQRVGSKRIGVRRVLVESLEVRISGGHVGRQRAEELLEGMAEVSESNGDLILSFHNLTEHDLQDRIVDRAIKLVRVEEARVEGEKLAPFGTVLRRGTEKLHKLEVDVAVEAERRGWVKRYPGRGQWIYMPPMAALVRAIIQLLIERVARPLGFEEWMFPRLVPMEVYKKLTTYIEHLPDGVFYVCVPPRDPSAFDEFKREFKLRRELRTDLLKNILGEPEYIMEAIQCTAFYQFFSGEIVRLEDLPVKAYEVMGGWTWRNEAGGVEGLVRTNEFLRMEMVFLGAPDQVIELRNRVADLTIDVLEKDLDMEWRLVAGAPFYLSPQEASKRLIDVSHIDRIPTLDVEVYLPYRGPREEAEWLEITAASVHRDFYVKNFRIKEARGREIWTGCVGHGISRWAAGFLARHGFDFDEWPDSIKSMIKRLPQPPKTIT
;
A
#
# COMPACT_ATOMS: atom_id res chain seq x y z
N MET A 1 -7.88 -23.90 16.13
CA MET A 1 -9.05 -23.04 15.84
C MET A 1 -9.98 -23.76 14.89
N SER A 2 -11.23 -23.97 15.31
CA SER A 2 -12.32 -24.48 14.45
C SER A 2 -13.26 -23.34 14.05
N LEU A 3 -13.86 -23.47 12.87
CA LEU A 3 -14.88 -22.55 12.35
C LEU A 3 -16.14 -23.34 12.07
N ARG A 4 -17.29 -22.85 12.50
CA ARG A 4 -18.60 -23.40 12.13
C ARG A 4 -19.48 -22.29 11.61
N PHE A 5 -20.12 -22.53 10.48
CA PHE A 5 -21.03 -21.59 9.82
C PHE A 5 -22.43 -22.19 9.85
N GLN A 6 -23.42 -21.36 10.15
CA GLN A 6 -24.83 -21.71 10.05
C GLN A 6 -25.54 -20.60 9.29
N LEU A 7 -25.96 -20.90 8.06
CA LEU A 7 -26.53 -19.96 7.12
C LEU A 7 -28.01 -20.26 6.92
N SER A 8 -28.85 -19.22 7.03
CA SER A 8 -30.21 -19.20 6.53
C SER A 8 -30.30 -18.20 5.38
N GLY A 9 -30.52 -18.71 4.17
CA GLY A 9 -30.59 -17.92 2.94
C GLY A 9 -31.93 -18.04 2.25
N ARG A 10 -32.23 -17.05 1.42
CA ARG A 10 -33.33 -17.11 0.46
C ARG A 10 -32.91 -16.69 -0.94
N ILE A 11 -33.54 -17.32 -1.92
CA ILE A 11 -33.38 -17.02 -3.34
C ILE A 11 -34.76 -16.64 -3.88
N GLU A 12 -34.87 -15.43 -4.44
CA GLU A 12 -36.12 -14.92 -5.02
C GLU A 12 -36.12 -15.18 -6.53
N LEU A 13 -37.19 -15.78 -7.04
CA LEU A 13 -37.43 -16.02 -8.46
C LEU A 13 -38.30 -14.92 -9.08
N SER A 14 -38.26 -14.80 -10.40
CA SER A 14 -39.06 -13.82 -11.16
C SER A 14 -40.56 -14.12 -11.19
N SER A 15 -40.96 -15.35 -10.86
CA SER A 15 -42.33 -15.84 -10.91
C SER A 15 -42.49 -17.02 -9.94
N ASP A 16 -43.73 -17.46 -9.75
CA ASP A 16 -44.07 -18.59 -8.90
C ASP A 16 -43.33 -19.88 -9.32
N ALA A 17 -42.82 -20.60 -8.32
CA ALA A 17 -41.99 -21.79 -8.51
C ALA A 17 -42.77 -23.06 -8.90
N SER A 18 -44.11 -23.05 -8.82
CA SER A 18 -44.96 -24.24 -9.06
C SER A 18 -44.67 -24.91 -10.41
N GLY A 19 -44.40 -24.11 -11.44
CA GLY A 19 -44.08 -24.59 -12.80
C GLY A 19 -42.65 -25.10 -13.01
N ALA A 20 -41.77 -24.97 -12.00
CA ALA A 20 -40.36 -25.36 -12.06
C ALA A 20 -39.91 -26.22 -10.87
N MET A 21 -40.85 -26.82 -10.13
CA MET A 21 -40.53 -27.61 -8.93
C MET A 21 -39.65 -28.82 -9.22
N GLN A 22 -39.73 -29.40 -10.42
CA GLN A 22 -38.85 -30.50 -10.82
C GLN A 22 -37.41 -29.99 -10.99
N GLU A 23 -37.22 -28.90 -11.72
CA GLU A 23 -35.91 -28.29 -11.97
C GLU A 23 -35.25 -27.80 -10.68
N ILE A 24 -36.05 -27.31 -9.73
CA ILE A 24 -35.58 -26.91 -8.40
C ILE A 24 -35.09 -28.13 -7.61
N ARG A 25 -35.85 -29.23 -7.60
CA ARG A 25 -35.42 -30.47 -6.93
C ARG A 25 -34.11 -31.00 -7.51
N GLU A 26 -34.01 -31.05 -8.83
CA GLU A 26 -32.80 -31.47 -9.52
C GLU A 26 -31.59 -30.55 -9.21
N ALA A 27 -31.82 -29.24 -9.05
CA ALA A 27 -30.78 -28.31 -8.63
C ALA A 27 -30.25 -28.62 -7.21
N PHE A 28 -31.15 -28.97 -6.29
CA PHE A 28 -30.77 -29.37 -4.93
C PHE A 28 -30.10 -30.74 -4.90
N ASP A 29 -30.52 -31.68 -5.74
CA ASP A 29 -29.86 -32.98 -5.88
C ASP A 29 -28.42 -32.81 -6.41
N GLU A 30 -28.22 -31.97 -7.42
CA GLU A 30 -26.89 -31.66 -7.96
C GLU A 30 -26.00 -30.95 -6.92
N LEU A 31 -26.56 -30.01 -6.15
CA LEU A 31 -25.84 -29.42 -5.02
C LEU A 31 -25.50 -30.51 -3.99
N GLY A 32 -26.45 -31.37 -3.63
CA GLY A 32 -26.27 -32.44 -2.67
C GLY A 32 -25.14 -33.41 -3.06
N GLU A 33 -25.04 -33.79 -4.34
CA GLU A 33 -23.93 -34.60 -4.84
C GLU A 33 -22.58 -33.87 -4.77
N PHE A 34 -22.56 -32.57 -5.06
CA PHE A 34 -21.36 -31.76 -4.91
C PHE A 34 -20.91 -31.68 -3.45
N LEU A 35 -21.85 -31.43 -2.53
CA LEU A 35 -21.59 -31.38 -1.09
C LEU A 35 -21.13 -32.73 -0.53
N ARG A 36 -21.69 -33.86 -1.02
CA ARG A 36 -21.27 -35.21 -0.63
C ARG A 36 -19.83 -35.50 -1.03
N ARG A 37 -19.44 -35.17 -2.26
CA ARG A 37 -18.03 -35.25 -2.70
C ARG A 37 -17.11 -34.34 -1.88
N GLY A 38 -17.62 -33.18 -1.47
CA GLY A 38 -16.94 -32.30 -0.52
C GLY A 38 -16.73 -32.98 0.84
N ALA A 39 -17.76 -33.62 1.38
CA ALA A 39 -17.70 -34.33 2.66
C ALA A 39 -16.75 -35.54 2.62
N GLU A 40 -16.68 -36.28 1.50
CA GLU A 40 -15.68 -37.36 1.32
C GLU A 40 -14.24 -36.84 1.42
N LYS A 41 -14.01 -35.60 0.95
CA LYS A 41 -12.68 -34.99 0.92
C LYS A 41 -12.32 -34.23 2.21
N TYR A 42 -13.29 -33.55 2.82
CA TYR A 42 -13.07 -32.60 3.91
C TYR A 42 -13.76 -33.02 5.23
N GLY A 43 -14.50 -34.13 5.24
CA GLY A 43 -15.22 -34.60 6.43
C GLY A 43 -16.24 -33.60 6.95
N GLU A 44 -16.31 -33.45 8.28
CA GLU A 44 -17.19 -32.50 8.98
C GLU A 44 -16.92 -31.02 8.63
N GLU A 45 -15.80 -30.73 7.97
CA GLU A 45 -15.48 -29.36 7.57
C GLU A 45 -16.26 -28.90 6.32
N SER A 46 -16.83 -29.82 5.54
CA SER A 46 -17.60 -29.53 4.31
C SER A 46 -18.97 -28.90 4.62
N ALA A 47 -19.55 -28.19 3.65
CA ALA A 47 -20.95 -27.77 3.76
C ALA A 47 -21.93 -28.95 3.65
N GLU A 48 -23.00 -28.85 4.42
CA GLU A 48 -24.12 -29.78 4.52
C GLU A 48 -25.42 -28.98 4.38
N LEU A 49 -26.29 -29.45 3.48
CA LEU A 49 -27.63 -28.89 3.29
C LEU A 49 -28.55 -29.42 4.39
N MET A 50 -28.98 -28.55 5.31
CA MET A 50 -29.84 -28.92 6.45
C MET A 50 -31.31 -29.01 6.05
N GLY A 51 -31.73 -28.21 5.06
CA GLY A 51 -33.09 -28.21 4.56
C GLY A 51 -33.35 -27.07 3.58
N TRP A 52 -34.42 -27.20 2.82
CA TRP A 52 -34.92 -26.16 1.93
C TRP A 52 -36.44 -26.23 1.81
N SER A 53 -37.06 -25.11 1.49
CA SER A 53 -38.50 -25.01 1.23
C SER A 53 -38.77 -23.99 0.13
N VAL A 54 -39.98 -24.06 -0.45
CA VAL A 54 -40.42 -23.16 -1.51
C VAL A 54 -41.78 -22.62 -1.14
N GLU A 55 -41.91 -21.30 -1.11
CA GLU A 55 -43.15 -20.59 -0.84
C GLU A 55 -43.34 -19.53 -1.94
N GLY A 56 -44.28 -19.80 -2.85
CA GLY A 56 -44.55 -18.93 -4.01
C GLY A 56 -43.32 -18.79 -4.91
N SER A 57 -42.73 -17.59 -4.95
CA SER A 57 -41.52 -17.28 -5.71
C SER A 57 -40.23 -17.28 -4.86
N VAL A 58 -40.29 -17.71 -3.61
CA VAL A 58 -39.14 -17.65 -2.67
C VAL A 58 -38.70 -19.05 -2.30
N LEU A 59 -37.41 -19.34 -2.51
CA LEU A 59 -36.76 -20.55 -2.02
C LEU A 59 -35.98 -20.22 -0.76
N ARG A 60 -36.27 -20.90 0.33
CA ARG A 60 -35.49 -20.81 1.58
C ARG A 60 -34.56 -22.00 1.67
N VAL A 61 -33.34 -21.77 2.15
CA VAL A 61 -32.30 -22.79 2.27
C VAL A 61 -31.51 -22.59 3.56
N SER A 62 -31.23 -23.70 4.23
CA SER A 62 -30.40 -23.74 5.43
C SER A 62 -29.17 -24.60 5.17
N ILE A 63 -27.98 -24.03 5.39
CA ILE A 63 -26.70 -24.69 5.13
C ILE A 63 -25.81 -24.55 6.35
N ARG A 64 -25.20 -25.65 6.78
CA ARG A 64 -24.13 -25.64 7.79
C ARG A 64 -22.81 -25.96 7.12
N SER A 65 -21.69 -25.42 7.59
CA SER A 65 -20.37 -25.85 7.11
C SER A 65 -19.29 -25.64 8.16
N GLY A 66 -18.14 -26.29 7.98
CA GLY A 66 -16.90 -25.91 8.65
C GLY A 66 -16.09 -24.90 7.84
N ARG A 67 -14.76 -24.97 7.96
CA ARG A 67 -13.80 -24.09 7.28
C ARG A 67 -13.69 -24.34 5.78
N SER A 68 -13.91 -25.58 5.34
CA SER A 68 -13.68 -26.03 3.96
C SER A 68 -15.00 -26.07 3.19
N LEU A 69 -15.12 -25.39 2.05
CA LEU A 69 -16.39 -25.29 1.29
C LEU A 69 -17.47 -24.64 2.17
N ARG A 70 -17.41 -23.30 2.31
CA ARG A 70 -18.21 -22.55 3.28
C ARG A 70 -19.68 -22.46 2.86
N ALA A 71 -20.57 -22.29 3.84
CA ALA A 71 -22.01 -22.23 3.63
C ALA A 71 -22.42 -21.15 2.61
N HIS A 72 -21.78 -19.97 2.64
CA HIS A 72 -22.05 -18.90 1.66
C HIS A 72 -21.52 -19.21 0.25
N ASP A 73 -20.42 -19.94 0.11
CA ASP A 73 -19.92 -20.41 -1.20
C ASP A 73 -20.87 -21.45 -1.79
N ALA A 74 -21.39 -22.36 -0.96
CA ALA A 74 -22.38 -23.35 -1.35
C ALA A 74 -23.69 -22.68 -1.82
N LEU A 75 -24.14 -21.61 -1.15
CA LEU A 75 -25.31 -20.84 -1.56
C LEU A 75 -25.11 -20.16 -2.93
N LEU A 76 -23.95 -19.52 -3.16
CA LEU A 76 -23.63 -18.92 -4.46
C LEU A 76 -23.58 -19.97 -5.58
N ARG A 77 -23.07 -21.17 -5.28
CA ARG A 77 -23.08 -22.29 -6.23
C ARG A 77 -24.50 -22.76 -6.54
N LEU A 78 -25.35 -22.92 -5.53
CA LEU A 78 -26.75 -23.26 -5.70
C LEU A 78 -27.47 -22.24 -6.61
N LYS A 79 -27.23 -20.94 -6.41
CA LYS A 79 -27.78 -19.88 -7.28
C LYS A 79 -27.39 -20.10 -8.74
N ASN A 80 -26.12 -20.41 -9.02
CA ASN A 80 -25.66 -20.64 -10.39
C ASN A 80 -26.31 -21.87 -11.03
N ILE A 81 -26.45 -22.97 -10.29
CA ILE A 81 -27.14 -24.19 -10.74
C ILE A 81 -28.62 -23.89 -11.02
N LEU A 82 -29.30 -23.23 -10.08
CA LEU A 82 -30.71 -22.84 -10.21
C LEU A 82 -30.93 -21.95 -11.43
N ALA A 83 -30.11 -20.93 -11.62
CA ALA A 83 -30.24 -20.00 -12.74
C ALA A 83 -30.16 -20.71 -14.11
N GLN A 84 -29.32 -21.74 -14.22
CA GLN A 84 -29.23 -22.56 -15.44
C GLN A 84 -30.46 -23.43 -15.65
N ARG A 85 -30.95 -24.10 -14.59
CA ARG A 85 -32.05 -25.06 -14.69
C ARG A 85 -33.42 -24.40 -14.86
N VAL A 86 -33.76 -23.42 -14.01
CA VAL A 86 -35.08 -22.77 -14.04
C VAL A 86 -35.26 -21.85 -15.26
N GLY A 87 -34.15 -21.42 -15.89
CA GLY A 87 -34.17 -20.64 -17.12
C GLY A 87 -34.92 -21.33 -18.28
N SER A 88 -34.88 -22.67 -18.32
CA SER A 88 -35.64 -23.47 -19.29
C SER A 88 -37.16 -23.29 -19.19
N LYS A 89 -37.66 -22.90 -18.01
CA LYS A 89 -39.08 -22.60 -17.73
C LYS A 89 -39.41 -21.11 -17.85
N ARG A 90 -38.49 -20.29 -18.37
CA ARG A 90 -38.58 -18.82 -18.43
C ARG A 90 -38.70 -18.17 -17.05
N ILE A 91 -38.17 -18.83 -16.02
CA ILE A 91 -38.07 -18.28 -14.66
C ILE A 91 -36.62 -17.86 -14.41
N GLY A 92 -36.42 -16.63 -13.92
CA GLY A 92 -35.11 -16.09 -13.59
C GLY A 92 -34.86 -16.04 -12.08
N VAL A 93 -33.61 -16.21 -11.67
CA VAL A 93 -33.16 -15.90 -10.30
C VAL A 93 -32.92 -14.40 -10.19
N ARG A 94 -33.65 -13.73 -9.29
CA ARG A 94 -33.64 -12.26 -9.15
C ARG A 94 -32.73 -11.77 -8.04
N ARG A 95 -32.77 -12.45 -6.89
CA ARG A 95 -32.07 -11.98 -5.69
C ARG A 95 -31.60 -13.15 -4.86
N VAL A 96 -30.40 -13.05 -4.30
CA VAL A 96 -29.92 -13.88 -3.20
C VAL A 96 -29.77 -12.99 -1.97
N LEU A 97 -30.33 -13.43 -0.86
CA LEU A 97 -30.23 -12.74 0.43
C LEU A 97 -29.95 -13.79 1.51
N VAL A 98 -28.99 -13.52 2.38
CA VAL A 98 -28.75 -14.28 3.59
C VAL A 98 -29.45 -13.57 4.73
N GLU A 99 -30.55 -14.14 5.21
CA GLU A 99 -31.34 -13.57 6.29
C GLU A 99 -30.55 -13.60 7.61
N SER A 100 -29.85 -14.71 7.86
CA SER A 100 -28.91 -14.83 8.96
C SER A 100 -27.71 -15.72 8.60
N LEU A 101 -26.54 -15.33 9.06
CA LEU A 101 -25.34 -16.16 9.04
C LEU A 101 -24.64 -16.06 10.40
N GLU A 102 -24.61 -17.16 11.13
CA GLU A 102 -23.83 -17.29 12.36
C GLU A 102 -22.49 -17.94 12.03
N VAL A 103 -21.39 -17.31 12.47
CA VAL A 103 -20.05 -17.88 12.42
C VAL A 103 -19.53 -18.05 13.83
N ARG A 104 -19.32 -19.30 14.24
CA ARG A 104 -18.72 -19.66 15.51
C ARG A 104 -17.23 -19.94 15.33
N ILE A 105 -16.41 -19.26 16.12
CA ILE A 105 -14.95 -19.33 16.09
C ILE A 105 -14.47 -19.84 17.45
N SER A 106 -13.90 -21.05 17.48
CA SER A 106 -13.37 -21.64 18.71
C SER A 106 -11.86 -21.48 18.80
N GLY A 107 -11.41 -20.69 19.77
CA GLY A 107 -10.00 -20.44 20.09
C GLY A 107 -9.25 -19.57 19.08
N GLY A 108 -8.24 -18.83 19.54
CA GLY A 108 -7.40 -17.97 18.70
C GLY A 108 -8.10 -16.73 18.14
N HIS A 109 -9.12 -16.22 18.81
CA HIS A 109 -9.83 -14.99 18.46
C HIS A 109 -9.49 -13.86 19.44
N VAL A 110 -9.72 -12.62 19.03
CA VAL A 110 -9.37 -11.39 19.79
C VAL A 110 -10.27 -11.13 21.00
N GLY A 111 -11.30 -11.96 21.20
CA GLY A 111 -12.28 -11.82 22.28
C GLY A 111 -13.45 -10.91 21.89
N ARG A 112 -14.55 -10.98 22.65
CA ARG A 112 -15.82 -10.31 22.33
C ARG A 112 -15.67 -8.80 22.14
N GLN A 113 -15.15 -8.10 23.15
CA GLN A 113 -15.10 -6.64 23.15
C GLN A 113 -14.33 -6.09 21.95
N ARG A 114 -13.16 -6.66 21.66
CA ARG A 114 -12.35 -6.22 20.52
C ARG A 114 -13.01 -6.57 19.18
N ALA A 115 -13.69 -7.71 19.10
CA ALA A 115 -14.43 -8.08 17.91
C ALA A 115 -15.67 -7.19 17.66
N GLU A 116 -16.37 -6.75 18.71
CA GLU A 116 -17.45 -5.76 18.62
C GLU A 116 -16.96 -4.44 18.02
N GLU A 117 -15.81 -3.93 18.48
CA GLU A 117 -15.19 -2.71 17.93
C GLU A 117 -14.79 -2.88 16.45
N LEU A 118 -14.19 -4.02 16.10
CA LEU A 118 -13.67 -4.26 14.74
C LEU A 118 -14.77 -4.49 13.69
N LEU A 119 -15.94 -4.97 14.11
CA LEU A 119 -17.03 -5.35 13.23
C LEU A 119 -18.28 -4.47 13.41
N GLU A 120 -18.11 -3.30 14.03
CA GLU A 120 -19.19 -2.35 14.27
C GLU A 120 -19.97 -2.04 12.99
N GLY A 121 -21.31 -2.16 13.07
CA GLY A 121 -22.21 -1.96 11.93
C GLY A 121 -22.23 -3.09 10.90
N MET A 122 -21.32 -4.07 10.98
CA MET A 122 -21.21 -5.19 10.03
C MET A 122 -21.73 -6.52 10.59
N ALA A 123 -21.45 -6.82 11.87
CA ALA A 123 -21.91 -8.04 12.52
C ALA A 123 -22.20 -7.79 14.00
N GLU A 124 -23.24 -8.46 14.52
CA GLU A 124 -23.43 -8.58 15.96
C GLU A 124 -22.45 -9.62 16.51
N VAL A 125 -21.87 -9.35 17.68
CA VAL A 125 -20.86 -10.22 18.27
C VAL A 125 -21.31 -10.67 19.66
N SER A 126 -21.21 -11.96 19.92
CA SER A 126 -21.47 -12.54 21.23
C SER A 126 -20.42 -13.59 21.57
N GLU A 127 -20.38 -13.99 22.84
CA GLU A 127 -19.46 -15.02 23.32
C GLU A 127 -20.24 -16.04 24.14
N SER A 128 -19.99 -17.31 23.87
CA SER A 128 -20.65 -18.41 24.57
C SER A 128 -19.68 -19.58 24.74
N ASN A 129 -19.51 -20.06 25.97
CA ASN A 129 -18.61 -21.17 26.29
C ASN A 129 -17.16 -20.97 25.79
N GLY A 130 -16.69 -19.71 25.72
CA GLY A 130 -15.35 -19.37 25.20
C GLY A 130 -15.24 -19.40 23.67
N ASP A 131 -16.34 -19.58 22.95
CA ASP A 131 -16.42 -19.40 21.50
C ASP A 131 -16.91 -17.99 21.16
N LEU A 132 -16.27 -17.35 20.18
CA LEU A 132 -16.74 -16.09 19.60
C LEU A 132 -17.78 -16.37 18.52
N ILE A 133 -18.93 -15.71 18.59
CA ILE A 133 -20.05 -15.88 17.67
C ILE A 133 -20.28 -14.55 16.93
N LEU A 134 -20.15 -14.58 15.60
CA LEU A 134 -20.44 -13.47 14.72
C LEU A 134 -21.78 -13.70 14.02
N SER A 135 -22.72 -12.79 14.17
CA SER A 135 -24.05 -12.87 13.56
C SER A 135 -24.20 -11.77 12.51
N PHE A 136 -24.30 -12.19 11.25
CA PHE A 136 -24.55 -11.29 10.12
C PHE A 136 -26.02 -11.39 9.71
N HIS A 137 -26.62 -10.25 9.37
CA HIS A 137 -28.01 -10.16 8.96
C HIS A 137 -28.12 -9.47 7.60
N ASN A 138 -29.04 -9.97 6.76
CA ASN A 138 -29.37 -9.39 5.46
C ASN A 138 -28.18 -9.25 4.48
N LEU A 139 -27.22 -10.18 4.48
CA LEU A 139 -26.12 -10.14 3.51
C LEU A 139 -26.65 -10.35 2.10
N THR A 140 -26.24 -9.50 1.18
CA THR A 140 -26.60 -9.56 -0.23
C THR A 140 -25.67 -10.50 -1.01
N GLU A 141 -26.04 -10.84 -2.24
CA GLU A 141 -25.15 -11.55 -3.16
C GLU A 141 -23.78 -10.86 -3.30
N HIS A 142 -23.78 -9.53 -3.35
CA HIS A 142 -22.56 -8.74 -3.49
C HIS A 142 -21.66 -8.91 -2.26
N ASP A 143 -22.21 -8.89 -1.05
CA ASP A 143 -21.46 -9.07 0.19
C ASP A 143 -20.76 -10.43 0.26
N LEU A 144 -21.43 -11.48 -0.24
CA LEU A 144 -20.86 -12.82 -0.32
C LEU A 144 -19.75 -12.91 -1.36
N GLN A 145 -19.97 -12.34 -2.56
CA GLN A 145 -18.96 -12.29 -3.63
C GLN A 145 -17.71 -11.51 -3.22
N ASP A 146 -17.94 -10.43 -2.47
CA ASP A 146 -16.88 -9.61 -1.90
C ASP A 146 -16.19 -10.30 -0.73
N ARG A 147 -16.68 -11.44 -0.23
CA ARG A 147 -16.10 -12.19 0.89
C ARG A 147 -16.04 -11.38 2.19
N ILE A 148 -17.06 -10.58 2.47
CA ILE A 148 -17.15 -9.77 3.70
C ILE A 148 -17.01 -10.66 4.94
N VAL A 149 -17.69 -11.81 4.96
CA VAL A 149 -17.64 -12.78 6.05
C VAL A 149 -16.21 -13.28 6.29
N ASP A 150 -15.48 -13.59 5.21
CA ASP A 150 -14.12 -14.12 5.32
C ASP A 150 -13.14 -13.06 5.84
N ARG A 151 -13.33 -11.80 5.43
CA ARG A 151 -12.56 -10.66 5.94
C ARG A 151 -12.87 -10.38 7.41
N ALA A 152 -14.13 -10.44 7.81
CA ALA A 152 -14.53 -10.28 9.20
C ALA A 152 -13.89 -11.34 10.11
N ILE A 153 -13.93 -12.62 9.68
CA ILE A 153 -13.24 -13.71 10.38
C ILE A 153 -11.74 -13.43 10.48
N LYS A 154 -11.11 -12.90 9.42
CA LYS A 154 -9.68 -12.57 9.45
C LYS A 154 -9.38 -11.47 10.49
N LEU A 155 -10.21 -10.44 10.59
CA LEU A 155 -10.02 -9.32 11.52
C LEU A 155 -10.11 -9.74 13.00
N VAL A 156 -11.01 -10.67 13.33
CA VAL A 156 -11.21 -11.11 14.72
C VAL A 156 -10.31 -12.27 15.13
N ARG A 157 -9.42 -12.71 14.24
CA ARG A 157 -8.42 -13.75 14.54
C ARG A 157 -7.19 -13.13 15.19
N VAL A 158 -6.70 -13.78 16.23
CA VAL A 158 -5.34 -13.56 16.74
C VAL A 158 -4.39 -14.21 15.75
N GLU A 159 -3.69 -13.40 14.95
CA GLU A 159 -2.55 -13.88 14.18
C GLU A 159 -1.41 -14.19 15.15
N GLU A 160 -1.23 -15.46 15.50
CA GLU A 160 0.06 -15.95 15.99
C GLU A 160 1.04 -15.94 14.80
N ALA A 161 1.60 -14.78 14.49
CA ALA A 161 2.74 -14.71 13.58
C ALA A 161 3.93 -15.38 14.29
N ARG A 162 4.07 -16.70 14.13
CA ARG A 162 5.36 -17.35 14.37
C ARG A 162 6.32 -16.76 13.35
N VAL A 163 7.13 -15.81 13.81
CA VAL A 163 8.25 -15.32 13.01
C VAL A 163 9.28 -16.44 13.00
N GLU A 164 9.18 -17.32 12.00
CA GLU A 164 10.21 -18.31 11.73
C GLU A 164 11.45 -17.57 11.19
N GLY A 165 12.59 -17.84 11.80
CA GLY A 165 13.84 -17.22 11.38
C GLY A 165 15.00 -17.74 12.22
N GLU A 166 16.17 -17.79 11.61
CA GLU A 166 17.39 -18.27 12.26
C GLU A 166 17.96 -17.20 13.21
N LYS A 167 17.76 -15.92 12.87
CA LYS A 167 18.19 -14.79 13.69
C LYS A 167 17.15 -13.68 13.67
N LEU A 168 16.31 -13.65 14.70
CA LEU A 168 15.25 -12.65 14.82
C LEU A 168 15.77 -11.35 15.45
N ALA A 169 15.45 -10.22 14.84
CA ALA A 169 15.79 -8.88 15.34
C ALA A 169 14.68 -7.88 15.01
N PRO A 170 14.56 -6.76 15.73
CA PRO A 170 13.60 -5.71 15.39
C PRO A 170 14.01 -4.97 14.10
N PHE A 171 13.05 -4.29 13.48
CA PHE A 171 13.37 -3.28 12.47
C PHE A 171 14.30 -2.20 13.06
N GLY A 172 15.14 -1.61 12.21
CA GLY A 172 16.20 -0.67 12.60
C GLY A 172 17.52 -1.34 13.03
N THR A 173 17.59 -2.67 13.02
CA THR A 173 18.83 -3.40 13.32
C THR A 173 19.92 -3.04 12.31
N VAL A 174 21.06 -2.53 12.78
CA VAL A 174 22.21 -2.17 11.94
C VAL A 174 22.88 -3.43 11.39
N LEU A 175 22.97 -3.52 10.07
CA LEU A 175 23.57 -4.64 9.34
C LEU A 175 25.03 -4.34 8.95
N ARG A 176 25.28 -3.13 8.45
CA ARG A 176 26.59 -2.63 8.03
C ARG A 176 26.70 -1.14 8.39
N ARG A 177 27.92 -0.66 8.58
CA ARG A 177 28.22 0.76 8.79
C ARG A 177 29.51 1.14 8.09
N GLY A 178 29.55 2.36 7.56
CA GLY A 178 30.74 2.98 7.02
C GLY A 178 31.69 3.48 8.12
N THR A 179 32.77 4.12 7.69
CA THR A 179 33.71 4.78 8.60
C THR A 179 33.11 6.08 9.11
N GLU A 180 33.29 6.36 10.41
CA GLU A 180 32.88 7.64 11.00
C GLU A 180 33.58 8.82 10.32
N LYS A 181 32.86 9.92 10.10
CA LYS A 181 33.36 11.12 9.43
C LYS A 181 33.14 12.36 10.29
N LEU A 182 34.05 13.32 10.18
CA LEU A 182 33.81 14.66 10.72
C LEU A 182 32.74 15.35 9.88
N HIS A 183 31.75 15.95 10.53
CA HIS A 183 30.70 16.69 9.87
C HIS A 183 30.98 18.19 9.99
N LYS A 184 30.77 18.93 8.91
CA LYS A 184 31.09 20.37 8.86
C LYS A 184 29.96 21.26 9.38
N LEU A 185 28.76 20.72 9.50
CA LEU A 185 27.59 21.48 9.94
C LEU A 185 26.94 20.84 11.17
N GLU A 186 27.03 21.51 12.31
CA GLU A 186 26.43 21.07 13.58
C GLU A 186 25.03 21.69 13.85
N VAL A 187 24.58 22.59 12.96
CA VAL A 187 23.25 23.20 13.01
C VAL A 187 22.30 22.55 12.02
N ASP A 188 21.00 22.75 12.21
CA ASP A 188 19.97 22.27 11.28
C ASP A 188 20.25 22.80 9.85
N VAL A 189 20.34 21.86 8.90
CA VAL A 189 20.64 22.15 7.48
C VAL A 189 19.61 23.10 6.87
N ALA A 190 18.33 22.98 7.22
CA ALA A 190 17.27 23.83 6.69
C ALA A 190 17.43 25.28 7.17
N VAL A 191 17.83 25.47 8.42
CA VAL A 191 18.09 26.80 9.00
C VAL A 191 19.24 27.47 8.28
N GLU A 192 20.35 26.76 8.08
CA GLU A 192 21.52 27.31 7.39
C GLU A 192 21.25 27.53 5.88
N ALA A 193 20.54 26.61 5.24
CA ALA A 193 20.15 26.74 3.83
C ALA A 193 19.21 27.94 3.63
N GLU A 194 18.27 28.20 4.54
CA GLU A 194 17.40 29.37 4.49
C GLU A 194 18.20 30.66 4.70
N ARG A 195 19.09 30.70 5.70
CA ARG A 195 19.98 31.83 5.96
C ARG A 195 20.84 32.21 4.75
N ARG A 196 21.28 31.22 3.98
CA ARG A 196 22.10 31.42 2.77
C ARG A 196 21.29 31.70 1.50
N GLY A 197 19.97 31.66 1.57
CA GLY A 197 19.11 31.80 0.39
C GLY A 197 19.20 30.61 -0.56
N TRP A 198 19.47 29.40 -0.05
CA TRP A 198 19.44 28.16 -0.84
C TRP A 198 18.04 27.54 -0.88
N VAL A 199 17.26 27.78 0.17
CA VAL A 199 15.84 27.43 0.24
C VAL A 199 15.05 28.58 0.85
N LYS A 200 13.73 28.60 0.62
CA LYS A 200 12.80 29.49 1.31
C LYS A 200 11.53 28.73 1.63
N ARG A 201 11.00 28.89 2.85
CA ARG A 201 9.71 28.29 3.21
C ARG A 201 8.61 28.77 2.25
N TYR A 202 7.83 27.83 1.74
CA TYR A 202 6.59 28.15 1.05
C TYR A 202 5.45 28.28 2.08
N PRO A 203 4.37 29.03 1.83
CA PRO A 203 3.30 29.21 2.81
C PRO A 203 2.63 27.91 3.28
N GLY A 204 2.60 26.88 2.42
CA GLY A 204 2.07 25.58 2.79
C GLY A 204 3.02 24.80 3.71
N ARG A 205 2.43 24.01 4.61
CA ARG A 205 3.18 23.29 5.64
C ARG A 205 4.13 22.27 5.00
N GLY A 206 5.38 22.28 5.46
CA GLY A 206 6.39 21.33 5.00
C GLY A 206 6.76 21.47 3.52
N GLN A 207 6.55 22.66 2.94
CA GLN A 207 6.90 22.97 1.55
C GLN A 207 8.02 24.02 1.48
N TRP A 208 8.85 23.89 0.46
CA TRP A 208 10.05 24.71 0.30
C TRP A 208 10.28 25.06 -1.17
N ILE A 209 10.69 26.30 -1.42
CA ILE A 209 11.23 26.71 -2.70
C ILE A 209 12.73 26.40 -2.69
N TYR A 210 13.21 25.60 -3.63
CA TYR A 210 14.64 25.34 -3.81
C TYR A 210 15.22 26.38 -4.77
N MET A 211 16.13 27.20 -4.27
CA MET A 211 16.80 28.25 -5.05
C MET A 211 17.97 27.66 -5.86
N PRO A 212 18.59 28.43 -6.78
CA PRO A 212 19.54 27.89 -7.75
C PRO A 212 20.67 27.00 -7.20
N PRO A 213 21.31 27.30 -6.06
CA PRO A 213 22.36 26.43 -5.52
C PRO A 213 21.82 25.06 -5.05
N MET A 214 20.70 25.05 -4.32
CA MET A 214 20.07 23.80 -3.85
C MET A 214 19.57 22.97 -5.03
N ALA A 215 18.94 23.62 -6.02
CA ALA A 215 18.49 22.94 -7.23
C ALA A 215 19.66 22.31 -8.02
N ALA A 216 20.83 22.98 -8.07
CA ALA A 216 22.02 22.42 -8.70
C ALA A 216 22.57 21.20 -7.95
N LEU A 217 22.63 21.25 -6.62
CA LEU A 217 23.04 20.11 -5.78
C LEU A 217 22.11 18.90 -5.98
N VAL A 218 20.81 19.12 -5.86
CA VAL A 218 19.79 18.07 -6.04
C VAL A 218 19.89 17.43 -7.42
N ARG A 219 20.09 18.22 -8.48
CA ARG A 219 20.30 17.70 -9.85
C ARG A 219 21.59 16.89 -9.98
N ALA A 220 22.69 17.34 -9.38
CA ALA A 220 23.95 16.62 -9.40
C ALA A 220 23.85 15.27 -8.67
N ILE A 221 23.17 15.21 -7.53
CA ILE A 221 22.91 13.95 -6.81
C ILE A 221 22.09 12.98 -7.68
N ILE A 222 21.03 13.47 -8.33
CA ILE A 222 20.23 12.64 -9.26
C ILE A 222 21.11 12.10 -10.39
N GLN A 223 21.90 12.96 -11.03
CA GLN A 223 22.78 12.56 -12.12
C GLN A 223 23.80 11.50 -11.65
N LEU A 224 24.39 11.68 -10.47
CA LEU A 224 25.32 10.72 -9.89
C LEU A 224 24.67 9.36 -9.64
N LEU A 225 23.47 9.32 -9.07
CA LEU A 225 22.71 8.08 -8.85
C LEU A 225 22.36 7.40 -10.19
N ILE A 226 21.97 8.17 -11.21
CA ILE A 226 21.71 7.61 -12.55
C ILE A 226 22.99 6.98 -13.13
N GLU A 227 24.11 7.69 -13.08
CA GLU A 227 25.37 7.26 -13.69
C GLU A 227 26.03 6.09 -12.95
N ARG A 228 25.95 6.07 -11.62
CA ARG A 228 26.64 5.09 -10.76
C ARG A 228 25.79 3.90 -10.35
N VAL A 229 24.46 4.05 -10.33
CA VAL A 229 23.54 3.02 -9.81
C VAL A 229 22.60 2.54 -10.91
N ALA A 230 21.77 3.42 -11.48
CA ALA A 230 20.71 3.00 -12.40
C ALA A 230 21.25 2.47 -13.74
N ARG A 231 22.12 3.23 -14.41
CA ARG A 231 22.65 2.89 -15.73
C ARG A 231 23.52 1.61 -15.72
N PRO A 232 24.44 1.40 -14.75
CA PRO A 232 25.22 0.17 -14.70
C PRO A 232 24.38 -1.10 -14.48
N LEU A 233 23.20 -0.96 -13.88
CA LEU A 233 22.24 -2.05 -13.69
C LEU A 233 21.23 -2.16 -14.84
N GLY A 234 21.34 -1.31 -15.86
CA GLY A 234 20.46 -1.32 -17.03
C GLY A 234 19.00 -0.96 -16.70
N PHE A 235 18.79 -0.01 -15.79
CA PHE A 235 17.49 0.62 -15.59
C PHE A 235 17.27 1.68 -16.66
N GLU A 236 16.05 1.74 -17.19
CA GLU A 236 15.65 2.70 -18.21
C GLU A 236 14.73 3.78 -17.62
N GLU A 237 14.81 5.00 -18.13
CA GLU A 237 13.99 6.11 -17.64
C GLU A 237 12.54 5.97 -18.09
N TRP A 238 11.60 5.98 -17.14
CA TRP A 238 10.17 6.11 -17.39
C TRP A 238 9.68 7.43 -16.80
N MET A 239 8.47 7.84 -17.16
CA MET A 239 7.81 9.01 -16.58
C MET A 239 6.44 8.61 -16.02
N PHE A 240 6.25 8.83 -14.71
CA PHE A 240 5.05 8.39 -14.00
C PHE A 240 4.09 9.56 -13.70
N PRO A 241 2.76 9.36 -13.84
CA PRO A 241 1.78 10.32 -13.36
C PRO A 241 1.81 10.45 -11.82
N ARG A 242 1.45 11.64 -11.30
CA ARG A 242 1.45 11.95 -9.85
C ARG A 242 0.07 12.14 -9.23
N LEU A 243 -0.97 11.95 -10.02
CA LEU A 243 -2.35 11.97 -9.58
C LEU A 243 -2.92 10.55 -9.72
N VAL A 244 -3.19 9.91 -8.59
CA VAL A 244 -3.55 8.48 -8.54
C VAL A 244 -5.07 8.37 -8.43
N PRO A 245 -5.76 7.78 -9.42
CA PRO A 245 -7.21 7.58 -9.34
C PRO A 245 -7.60 6.66 -8.18
N MET A 246 -8.78 6.88 -7.59
CA MET A 246 -9.28 6.02 -6.50
C MET A 246 -9.30 4.53 -6.86
N GLU A 247 -9.58 4.17 -8.11
CA GLU A 247 -9.55 2.77 -8.57
C GLU A 247 -8.15 2.13 -8.52
N VAL A 248 -7.10 2.94 -8.66
CA VAL A 248 -5.72 2.49 -8.48
C VAL A 248 -5.36 2.48 -6.99
N TYR A 249 -5.78 3.51 -6.23
CA TYR A 249 -5.56 3.58 -4.78
C TYR A 249 -6.18 2.39 -4.03
N LYS A 250 -7.36 1.92 -4.44
CA LYS A 250 -8.02 0.70 -3.91
C LYS A 250 -7.13 -0.56 -3.97
N LYS A 251 -6.16 -0.62 -4.88
CA LYS A 251 -5.20 -1.74 -5.00
C LYS A 251 -4.03 -1.61 -4.03
N LEU A 252 -3.84 -0.45 -3.41
CA LEU A 252 -2.83 -0.15 -2.39
C LEU A 252 -3.40 -0.42 -0.99
N THR A 253 -3.92 -1.62 -0.77
CA THR A 253 -4.74 -1.96 0.41
C THR A 253 -4.08 -1.60 1.75
N THR A 254 -2.78 -1.83 1.89
CA THR A 254 -2.03 -1.53 3.11
C THR A 254 -1.96 -0.03 3.42
N TYR A 255 -1.97 0.85 2.42
CA TYR A 255 -2.06 2.30 2.65
C TYR A 255 -3.42 2.70 3.18
N ILE A 256 -4.48 2.10 2.66
CA ILE A 256 -5.85 2.35 3.14
C ILE A 256 -6.02 1.84 4.56
N GLU A 257 -5.46 0.66 4.86
CA GLU A 257 -5.57 0.00 6.17
C GLU A 257 -4.74 0.71 7.25
N HIS A 258 -3.54 1.21 6.92
CA HIS A 258 -2.58 1.68 7.93
C HIS A 258 -2.25 3.17 7.86
N LEU A 259 -2.41 3.83 6.71
CA LEU A 259 -1.97 5.21 6.47
C LEU A 259 -3.01 6.07 5.71
N PRO A 260 -4.33 5.98 5.99
CA PRO A 260 -5.33 6.77 5.27
C PRO A 260 -5.21 8.29 5.55
N ASP A 261 -4.62 8.67 6.67
CA ASP A 261 -4.31 10.03 7.10
C ASP A 261 -2.99 10.57 6.51
N GLY A 262 -2.16 9.69 5.95
CA GLY A 262 -0.85 10.01 5.38
C GLY A 262 -0.86 10.53 3.94
N VAL A 263 -2.03 10.70 3.31
CA VAL A 263 -2.15 11.11 1.90
C VAL A 263 -2.95 12.41 1.75
N PHE A 264 -2.74 13.11 0.63
CA PHE A 264 -3.59 14.23 0.23
C PHE A 264 -4.66 13.74 -0.76
N TYR A 265 -5.92 13.96 -0.42
CA TYR A 265 -7.08 13.66 -1.26
C TYR A 265 -7.37 14.82 -2.21
N VAL A 266 -7.75 14.51 -3.44
CA VAL A 266 -8.04 15.50 -4.49
C VAL A 266 -9.48 15.36 -4.97
N CYS A 267 -10.25 16.42 -4.77
CA CYS A 267 -11.61 16.56 -5.28
C CYS A 267 -11.59 17.34 -6.60
N VAL A 268 -12.37 16.88 -7.57
CA VAL A 268 -12.48 17.53 -8.88
C VAL A 268 -13.73 18.43 -8.90
N PRO A 269 -13.63 19.66 -9.43
CA PRO A 269 -14.80 20.51 -9.60
C PRO A 269 -15.70 20.05 -10.75
N PRO A 270 -17.01 20.37 -10.72
CA PRO A 270 -17.90 20.08 -11.83
C PRO A 270 -17.49 20.87 -13.08
N ARG A 271 -17.86 20.36 -14.27
CA ARG A 271 -17.60 21.02 -15.55
C ARG A 271 -18.42 22.29 -15.77
N ASP A 272 -19.60 22.38 -15.14
CA ASP A 272 -20.47 23.54 -15.28
C ASP A 272 -19.84 24.78 -14.61
N PRO A 273 -19.45 25.81 -15.37
CA PRO A 273 -18.81 27.00 -14.80
C PRO A 273 -19.74 27.83 -13.90
N SER A 274 -21.06 27.67 -14.04
CA SER A 274 -22.07 28.41 -13.28
C SER A 274 -22.13 28.00 -11.81
N ALA A 275 -21.69 26.77 -11.49
CA ALA A 275 -21.53 26.29 -10.12
C ALA A 275 -20.61 27.19 -9.27
N PHE A 276 -19.73 27.96 -9.93
CA PHE A 276 -18.80 28.90 -9.28
C PHE A 276 -19.29 30.35 -9.21
N ASP A 277 -20.49 30.67 -9.70
CA ASP A 277 -20.91 32.07 -9.86
C ASP A 277 -21.00 32.81 -8.52
N GLU A 278 -21.52 32.15 -7.47
CA GLU A 278 -21.53 32.71 -6.12
C GLU A 278 -20.12 32.86 -5.55
N PHE A 279 -19.30 31.80 -5.63
CA PHE A 279 -17.91 31.83 -5.16
C PHE A 279 -17.09 32.96 -5.81
N LYS A 280 -17.22 33.12 -7.14
CA LYS A 280 -16.57 34.20 -7.90
C LYS A 280 -17.08 35.58 -7.49
N ARG A 281 -18.39 35.73 -7.26
CA ARG A 281 -19.01 36.99 -6.85
C ARG A 281 -18.55 37.41 -5.45
N GLU A 282 -18.54 36.50 -4.48
CA GLU A 282 -18.05 36.76 -3.13
C GLU A 282 -16.59 37.22 -3.15
N PHE A 283 -15.72 36.53 -3.90
CA PHE A 283 -14.32 36.94 -4.02
C PHE A 283 -14.17 38.31 -4.70
N LYS A 284 -14.95 38.59 -5.76
CA LYS A 284 -14.89 39.89 -6.46
C LYS A 284 -15.34 41.06 -5.58
N LEU A 285 -16.40 40.88 -4.80
CA LEU A 285 -17.00 41.95 -4.00
C LEU A 285 -16.30 42.14 -2.65
N ARG A 286 -15.96 41.06 -1.96
CA ARG A 286 -15.43 41.10 -0.59
C ARG A 286 -13.93 40.84 -0.48
N ARG A 287 -13.30 40.33 -1.55
CA ARG A 287 -11.92 39.82 -1.54
C ARG A 287 -11.70 38.69 -0.52
N GLU A 288 -12.77 38.00 -0.16
CA GLU A 288 -12.76 36.87 0.76
C GLU A 288 -12.79 35.55 -0.03
N LEU A 289 -11.91 34.62 0.31
CA LEU A 289 -11.87 33.28 -0.28
C LEU A 289 -12.78 32.34 0.52
N ARG A 290 -14.04 32.20 0.09
CA ARG A 290 -15.07 31.40 0.77
C ARG A 290 -14.91 29.91 0.53
N THR A 291 -14.04 29.26 1.30
CA THR A 291 -13.74 27.82 1.19
C THR A 291 -14.91 26.91 1.55
N ASP A 292 -15.87 27.41 2.32
CA ASP A 292 -17.14 26.73 2.62
C ASP A 292 -18.03 26.60 1.37
N LEU A 293 -18.12 27.65 0.54
CA LEU A 293 -18.79 27.57 -0.76
C LEU A 293 -18.04 26.61 -1.69
N LEU A 294 -16.70 26.70 -1.73
CA LEU A 294 -15.88 25.79 -2.51
C LEU A 294 -16.11 24.33 -2.11
N LYS A 295 -16.19 24.03 -0.81
CA LYS A 295 -16.49 22.69 -0.29
C LYS A 295 -17.82 22.14 -0.81
N ASN A 296 -18.84 22.99 -0.94
CA ASN A 296 -20.15 22.57 -1.45
C ASN A 296 -20.18 22.40 -2.98
N ILE A 297 -19.24 23.03 -3.69
CA ILE A 297 -19.11 22.91 -5.16
C ILE A 297 -18.33 21.65 -5.54
N LEU A 298 -17.29 21.31 -4.78
CA LEU A 298 -16.43 20.16 -5.05
C LEU A 298 -17.18 18.84 -4.79
N GLY A 299 -16.92 17.84 -5.65
CA GLY A 299 -17.43 16.49 -5.45
C GLY A 299 -16.63 15.66 -4.44
N GLU A 300 -16.95 14.37 -4.38
CA GLU A 300 -16.19 13.40 -3.60
C GLU A 300 -14.72 13.32 -4.07
N PRO A 301 -13.78 12.88 -3.22
CA PRO A 301 -12.41 12.61 -3.62
C PRO A 301 -12.33 11.59 -4.76
N GLU A 302 -11.73 11.99 -5.89
CA GLU A 302 -11.56 11.12 -7.06
C GLU A 302 -10.12 10.63 -7.23
N TYR A 303 -9.16 11.30 -6.58
CA TYR A 303 -7.75 10.96 -6.65
C TYR A 303 -7.06 11.17 -5.30
N ILE A 304 -5.86 10.61 -5.18
CA ILE A 304 -4.86 11.07 -4.21
C ILE A 304 -3.65 11.66 -4.93
N MET A 305 -2.92 12.54 -4.26
CA MET A 305 -1.56 12.88 -4.68
C MET A 305 -0.64 11.68 -4.41
N GLU A 306 0.25 11.37 -5.34
CA GLU A 306 1.11 10.18 -5.28
C GLU A 306 2.07 10.20 -4.07
N ALA A 307 1.96 9.19 -3.20
CA ALA A 307 2.71 9.07 -1.94
C ALA A 307 3.83 8.02 -1.96
N ILE A 308 3.86 7.16 -2.98
CA ILE A 308 4.72 5.97 -3.13
C ILE A 308 5.58 6.03 -4.40
N GLN A 309 5.14 6.75 -5.43
CA GLN A 309 5.80 7.00 -6.72
C GLN A 309 5.86 5.81 -7.68
N CYS A 310 6.02 4.57 -7.19
CA CYS A 310 6.03 3.38 -8.04
C CYS A 310 4.64 2.84 -8.45
N THR A 311 3.54 3.43 -7.96
CA THR A 311 2.15 2.96 -8.23
C THR A 311 1.86 2.83 -9.72
N ALA A 312 2.30 3.80 -10.52
CA ALA A 312 2.07 3.82 -11.97
C ALA A 312 2.70 2.63 -12.70
N PHE A 313 3.85 2.14 -12.23
CA PHE A 313 4.51 0.98 -12.80
C PHE A 313 3.66 -0.29 -12.63
N TYR A 314 3.10 -0.51 -11.45
CA TYR A 314 2.20 -1.66 -11.22
C TYR A 314 0.89 -1.51 -12.01
N GLN A 315 0.38 -0.29 -12.13
CA GLN A 315 -0.81 -0.01 -12.92
C GLN A 315 -0.61 -0.28 -14.42
N PHE A 316 0.58 0.00 -14.96
CA PHE A 316 0.93 -0.34 -16.34
C PHE A 316 0.79 -1.85 -16.62
N PHE A 317 1.20 -2.70 -15.67
CA PHE A 317 1.07 -4.15 -15.79
C PHE A 317 -0.27 -4.70 -15.30
N SER A 318 -1.24 -3.85 -14.94
CA SER A 318 -2.46 -4.34 -14.30
C SER A 318 -3.30 -5.19 -15.24
N GLY A 319 -3.47 -6.47 -14.89
CA GLY A 319 -4.18 -7.45 -15.72
C GLY A 319 -3.35 -8.04 -16.87
N GLU A 320 -2.11 -7.57 -17.06
CA GLU A 320 -1.23 -8.04 -18.13
C GLU A 320 -0.63 -9.42 -17.83
N ILE A 321 -0.22 -10.10 -18.91
CA ILE A 321 0.48 -11.38 -18.86
C ILE A 321 1.91 -11.20 -19.36
N VAL A 322 2.89 -11.50 -18.50
CA VAL A 322 4.33 -11.43 -18.80
C VAL A 322 4.92 -12.83 -18.95
N ARG A 323 6.14 -12.90 -19.49
CA ARG A 323 6.94 -14.14 -19.57
C ARG A 323 8.26 -13.92 -18.85
N LEU A 324 8.72 -14.89 -18.05
CA LEU A 324 10.02 -14.77 -17.36
C LEU A 324 11.17 -14.52 -18.34
N GLU A 325 11.07 -15.01 -19.57
CA GLU A 325 12.07 -14.85 -20.61
C GLU A 325 12.25 -13.39 -21.05
N ASP A 326 11.26 -12.53 -20.82
CA ASP A 326 11.29 -11.09 -21.11
C ASP A 326 11.62 -10.24 -19.86
N LEU A 327 11.91 -10.88 -18.72
CA LEU A 327 12.18 -10.25 -17.42
C LEU A 327 13.68 -10.30 -17.06
N PRO A 328 14.20 -9.35 -16.25
CA PRO A 328 13.46 -8.33 -15.50
C PRO A 328 13.16 -7.06 -16.30
N VAL A 329 11.99 -6.48 -16.04
CA VAL A 329 11.70 -5.08 -16.41
C VAL A 329 12.28 -4.19 -15.30
N LYS A 330 13.04 -3.16 -15.69
CA LYS A 330 13.74 -2.24 -14.79
C LYS A 330 13.52 -0.80 -15.23
N ALA A 331 12.81 -0.03 -14.41
CA ALA A 331 12.51 1.37 -14.69
C ALA A 331 13.01 2.26 -13.55
N TYR A 332 13.57 3.42 -13.88
CA TYR A 332 13.75 4.49 -12.90
C TYR A 332 12.94 5.72 -13.31
N GLU A 333 12.53 6.52 -12.33
CA GLU A 333 11.72 7.70 -12.60
C GLU A 333 12.06 8.85 -11.63
N VAL A 334 12.26 10.04 -12.21
CA VAL A 334 12.53 11.29 -11.49
C VAL A 334 11.86 12.52 -12.14
N MET A 335 11.28 12.35 -13.33
CA MET A 335 10.77 13.45 -14.15
C MET A 335 9.34 13.91 -13.82
N GLY A 336 8.54 13.04 -13.20
CA GLY A 336 7.15 13.31 -12.84
C GLY A 336 6.99 14.30 -11.69
N GLY A 337 8.07 14.67 -11.02
CA GLY A 337 8.09 15.72 -9.99
C GLY A 337 7.94 15.18 -8.58
N TRP A 338 7.18 15.90 -7.75
CA TRP A 338 7.11 15.69 -6.31
C TRP A 338 6.34 14.43 -5.90
N THR A 339 6.79 13.80 -4.82
CA THR A 339 5.99 12.87 -4.02
C THR A 339 5.35 13.64 -2.85
N TRP A 340 4.13 13.25 -2.50
CA TRP A 340 3.32 13.92 -1.49
C TRP A 340 2.98 12.99 -0.32
N ARG A 341 3.27 13.41 0.91
CA ARG A 341 2.80 12.74 2.12
C ARG A 341 2.25 13.76 3.09
N ASN A 342 1.11 13.49 3.69
CA ASN A 342 0.59 14.32 4.77
C ASN A 342 1.26 13.90 6.08
N GLU A 343 2.32 14.60 6.48
CA GLU A 343 3.06 14.28 7.71
C GLU A 343 2.33 14.71 9.00
N ALA A 344 1.06 15.15 8.90
CA ALA A 344 0.10 15.44 9.98
C ALA A 344 0.60 16.36 11.13
N GLY A 345 1.77 16.97 11.00
CA GLY A 345 2.40 17.79 12.04
C GLY A 345 3.88 17.55 12.25
N GLY A 346 4.38 16.37 11.89
CA GLY A 346 5.78 15.97 12.07
C GLY A 346 6.75 16.52 11.04
N VAL A 347 6.44 17.63 10.36
CA VAL A 347 7.37 18.22 9.38
C VAL A 347 8.61 18.76 10.09
N GLU A 348 9.79 18.46 9.55
CA GLU A 348 11.10 18.81 10.12
C GLU A 348 12.03 19.25 8.99
N GLY A 349 12.40 20.54 9.00
CA GLY A 349 13.37 21.12 8.06
C GLY A 349 13.16 20.67 6.61
N LEU A 350 14.24 20.19 5.99
CA LEU A 350 14.26 19.58 4.65
C LEU A 350 14.19 18.04 4.70
N VAL A 351 14.23 17.44 5.89
CA VAL A 351 14.38 16.00 6.09
C VAL A 351 13.05 15.27 6.23
N ARG A 352 11.98 15.96 6.63
CA ARG A 352 10.61 15.45 6.67
C ARG A 352 9.63 16.52 6.21
N THR A 353 9.15 16.37 4.98
CA THR A 353 8.37 17.41 4.25
C THR A 353 7.12 16.80 3.64
N ASN A 354 6.11 17.64 3.40
CA ASN A 354 4.88 17.19 2.75
C ASN A 354 5.05 17.00 1.23
N GLU A 355 6.01 17.72 0.65
CA GLU A 355 6.37 17.72 -0.76
C GLU A 355 7.87 17.46 -0.86
N PHE A 356 8.26 16.29 -1.38
CA PHE A 356 9.67 15.90 -1.46
C PHE A 356 10.02 15.29 -2.81
N LEU A 357 11.28 15.48 -3.21
CA LEU A 357 11.79 14.95 -4.45
C LEU A 357 12.42 13.57 -4.19
N ARG A 358 12.12 12.63 -5.07
CA ARG A 358 12.65 11.27 -5.02
C ARG A 358 12.94 10.75 -6.43
N MET A 359 14.02 10.01 -6.55
CA MET A 359 14.26 9.13 -7.69
C MET A 359 13.80 7.73 -7.28
N GLU A 360 12.83 7.17 -7.99
CA GLU A 360 12.27 5.85 -7.71
C GLU A 360 12.75 4.87 -8.77
N MET A 361 13.38 3.78 -8.34
CA MET A 361 13.76 2.65 -9.18
C MET A 361 12.79 1.51 -8.90
N VAL A 362 12.16 0.93 -9.90
CA VAL A 362 11.14 -0.11 -9.76
C VAL A 362 11.37 -1.23 -10.76
N PHE A 363 11.13 -2.47 -10.35
CA PHE A 363 11.42 -3.64 -11.16
C PHE A 363 10.44 -4.80 -10.91
N LEU A 364 10.24 -5.59 -11.96
CA LEU A 364 9.43 -6.80 -12.02
C LEU A 364 10.30 -7.93 -12.57
N GLY A 365 10.35 -9.07 -11.89
CA GLY A 365 11.24 -10.18 -12.27
C GLY A 365 10.90 -11.49 -11.58
N ALA A 366 11.73 -12.51 -11.80
CA ALA A 366 11.74 -13.71 -10.97
C ALA A 366 12.20 -13.37 -9.52
N PRO A 367 11.81 -14.17 -8.51
CA PRO A 367 12.15 -13.89 -7.11
C PRO A 367 13.63 -13.61 -6.83
N ASP A 368 14.52 -14.44 -7.39
CA ASP A 368 15.98 -14.32 -7.30
C ASP A 368 16.50 -13.04 -7.99
N GLN A 369 16.00 -12.74 -9.20
CA GLN A 369 16.35 -11.52 -9.92
C GLN A 369 15.97 -10.26 -9.12
N VAL A 370 14.79 -10.24 -8.50
CA VAL A 370 14.29 -9.10 -7.71
C VAL A 370 15.14 -8.90 -6.45
N ILE A 371 15.48 -9.97 -5.74
CA ILE A 371 16.39 -9.90 -4.58
C ILE A 371 17.77 -9.40 -5.00
N GLU A 372 18.35 -9.97 -6.07
CA GLU A 372 19.67 -9.59 -6.57
C GLU A 372 19.69 -8.10 -6.96
N LEU A 373 18.70 -7.64 -7.72
CA LEU A 373 18.59 -6.23 -8.12
C LEU A 373 18.51 -5.31 -6.90
N ARG A 374 17.67 -5.63 -5.91
CA ARG A 374 17.56 -4.85 -4.67
C ARG A 374 18.92 -4.75 -3.96
N ASN A 375 19.61 -5.88 -3.77
CA ASN A 375 20.90 -5.91 -3.10
C ASN A 375 21.95 -5.11 -3.87
N ARG A 376 22.03 -5.28 -5.20
CA ARG A 376 22.99 -4.56 -6.04
C ARG A 376 22.75 -3.06 -6.08
N VAL A 377 21.49 -2.61 -6.09
CA VAL A 377 21.18 -1.18 -5.97
C VAL A 377 21.67 -0.65 -4.61
N ALA A 378 21.40 -1.37 -3.50
CA ALA A 378 21.87 -0.96 -2.18
C ALA A 378 23.41 -0.90 -2.08
N ASP A 379 24.12 -1.89 -2.63
CA ASP A 379 25.58 -1.92 -2.64
C ASP A 379 26.18 -0.78 -3.48
N LEU A 380 25.65 -0.53 -4.68
CA LEU A 380 26.10 0.60 -5.51
C LEU A 380 25.76 1.95 -4.87
N THR A 381 24.66 2.04 -4.13
CA THR A 381 24.30 3.24 -3.36
C THR A 381 25.31 3.51 -2.25
N ILE A 382 25.72 2.46 -1.52
CA ILE A 382 26.78 2.55 -0.52
C ILE A 382 28.10 2.95 -1.18
N ASP A 383 28.45 2.37 -2.33
CA ASP A 383 29.64 2.74 -3.08
C ASP A 383 29.66 4.23 -3.46
N VAL A 384 28.52 4.79 -3.87
CA VAL A 384 28.39 6.24 -4.12
C VAL A 384 28.65 7.05 -2.86
N LEU A 385 28.07 6.64 -1.72
CA LEU A 385 28.27 7.33 -0.44
C LEU A 385 29.74 7.29 0.00
N GLU A 386 30.40 6.13 -0.13
CA GLU A 386 31.78 5.95 0.32
C GLU A 386 32.82 6.56 -0.62
N LYS A 387 32.71 6.26 -1.92
CA LYS A 387 33.79 6.51 -2.89
C LYS A 387 33.60 7.83 -3.63
N ASP A 388 32.37 8.18 -3.97
CA ASP A 388 32.09 9.41 -4.72
C ASP A 388 31.79 10.60 -3.78
N LEU A 389 31.12 10.36 -2.64
CA LEU A 389 30.63 11.43 -1.77
C LEU A 389 31.30 11.54 -0.41
N ASP A 390 32.13 10.60 0.03
CA ASP A 390 32.78 10.63 1.36
C ASP A 390 31.80 10.88 2.54
N MET A 391 30.66 10.19 2.52
CA MET A 391 29.60 10.30 3.53
C MET A 391 29.66 9.17 4.57
N GLU A 392 29.29 9.50 5.80
CA GLU A 392 29.06 8.52 6.86
C GLU A 392 27.68 7.89 6.71
N TRP A 393 27.60 6.55 6.72
CA TRP A 393 26.37 5.82 6.43
C TRP A 393 26.24 4.56 7.29
N ARG A 394 25.01 4.08 7.43
CA ARG A 394 24.70 2.74 7.92
C ARG A 394 23.60 2.10 7.08
N LEU A 395 23.66 0.78 6.96
CA LEU A 395 22.61 -0.04 6.34
C LEU A 395 21.85 -0.74 7.45
N VAL A 396 20.55 -0.55 7.52
CA VAL A 396 19.70 -1.13 8.55
C VAL A 396 18.62 -2.02 7.95
N ALA A 397 18.13 -2.96 8.75
CA ALA A 397 16.97 -3.76 8.41
C ALA A 397 15.71 -2.90 8.56
N GLY A 398 15.29 -2.28 7.46
CA GLY A 398 14.26 -1.26 7.39
C GLY A 398 12.84 -1.82 7.52
N ALA A 399 11.92 -0.98 7.98
CA ALA A 399 10.50 -1.31 8.01
C ALA A 399 9.87 -1.11 6.61
N PRO A 400 8.99 -2.01 6.15
CA PRO A 400 8.20 -1.76 4.95
C PRO A 400 7.43 -0.44 5.02
N PHE A 401 7.46 0.34 3.94
CA PHE A 401 6.89 1.70 3.87
C PHE A 401 5.37 1.78 4.12
N TYR A 402 4.66 0.64 4.03
CA TYR A 402 3.22 0.55 4.25
C TYR A 402 2.85 0.15 5.69
N LEU A 403 3.83 -0.06 6.58
CA LEU A 403 3.57 -0.29 7.99
C LEU A 403 3.72 1.03 8.76
N SER A 404 2.81 1.27 9.70
CA SER A 404 3.01 2.37 10.64
C SER A 404 4.21 2.09 11.56
N PRO A 405 4.90 3.12 12.09
CA PRO A 405 6.01 2.92 13.04
C PRO A 405 5.60 2.09 14.28
N GLN A 406 4.34 2.23 14.71
CA GLN A 406 3.77 1.50 15.85
C GLN A 406 3.55 0.02 15.56
N GLU A 407 3.27 -0.34 14.31
CA GLU A 407 3.14 -1.74 13.89
C GLU A 407 4.51 -2.36 13.60
N ALA A 408 5.44 -1.58 13.03
CA ALA A 408 6.81 -2.01 12.81
C ALA A 408 7.49 -2.38 14.14
N SER A 409 7.37 -1.55 15.17
CA SER A 409 8.01 -1.78 16.47
C SER A 409 7.56 -3.06 17.20
N LYS A 410 6.41 -3.62 16.82
CA LYS A 410 5.87 -4.87 17.39
C LYS A 410 6.35 -6.12 16.67
N ARG A 411 7.09 -6.00 15.57
CA ARG A 411 7.48 -7.11 14.69
C ARG A 411 8.96 -7.41 14.81
N LEU A 412 9.29 -8.70 14.83
CA LEU A 412 10.65 -9.19 14.61
C LEU A 412 10.77 -9.69 13.17
N ILE A 413 11.96 -9.60 12.61
CA ILE A 413 12.30 -10.06 11.27
C ILE A 413 13.56 -10.93 11.29
N ASP A 414 13.66 -11.86 10.36
CA ASP A 414 14.84 -12.70 10.19
C ASP A 414 15.96 -11.92 9.49
N VAL A 415 17.01 -11.60 10.23
CA VAL A 415 18.22 -10.92 9.75
C VAL A 415 19.41 -11.87 9.58
N SER A 416 19.16 -13.19 9.53
CA SER A 416 20.20 -14.20 9.27
C SER A 416 20.86 -14.04 7.91
N HIS A 417 20.10 -13.61 6.89
CA HIS A 417 20.59 -13.33 5.56
C HIS A 417 19.90 -12.10 4.97
N ILE A 418 20.65 -11.26 4.26
CA ILE A 418 20.15 -9.98 3.72
C ILE A 418 18.95 -10.17 2.77
N ASP A 419 18.91 -11.30 2.05
CA ASP A 419 17.84 -11.68 1.13
C ASP A 419 16.49 -11.94 1.81
N ARG A 420 16.50 -12.25 3.11
CA ARG A 420 15.26 -12.48 3.88
C ARG A 420 14.65 -11.17 4.39
N ILE A 421 15.42 -10.09 4.40
CA ILE A 421 15.02 -8.78 4.91
C ILE A 421 14.13 -8.08 3.87
N PRO A 422 12.89 -7.68 4.20
CA PRO A 422 11.98 -7.05 3.25
C PRO A 422 12.48 -5.72 2.70
N THR A 423 13.05 -4.87 3.55
CA THR A 423 13.54 -3.53 3.20
C THR A 423 14.93 -3.32 3.79
N LEU A 424 15.84 -2.75 3.00
CA LEU A 424 17.10 -2.23 3.48
C LEU A 424 17.05 -0.71 3.44
N ASP A 425 17.24 -0.06 4.58
CA ASP A 425 17.33 1.39 4.63
C ASP A 425 18.80 1.80 4.71
N VAL A 426 19.20 2.72 3.84
CA VAL A 426 20.49 3.40 3.90
C VAL A 426 20.27 4.72 4.62
N GLU A 427 20.94 4.86 5.75
CA GLU A 427 20.79 6.01 6.62
C GLU A 427 22.11 6.77 6.75
N VAL A 428 22.04 8.08 6.91
CA VAL A 428 23.19 8.97 7.11
C VAL A 428 23.07 9.75 8.41
N TYR A 429 24.21 10.03 9.02
CA TYR A 429 24.25 10.73 10.29
C TYR A 429 23.95 12.22 10.13
N LEU A 430 23.22 12.78 11.10
CA LEU A 430 22.95 14.21 11.21
C LEU A 430 23.44 14.69 12.58
N PRO A 431 24.57 15.40 12.67
CA PRO A 431 25.17 15.75 13.96
C PRO A 431 24.29 16.68 14.81
N TYR A 432 23.47 17.51 14.16
CA TYR A 432 22.54 18.42 14.85
C TYR A 432 21.40 17.69 15.57
N ARG A 433 21.24 16.37 15.39
CA ARG A 433 20.28 15.53 16.12
C ARG A 433 20.86 14.92 17.40
N GLY A 434 22.13 15.17 17.72
CA GLY A 434 22.79 14.70 18.93
C GLY A 434 23.88 13.64 18.67
N PRO A 435 24.44 13.04 19.73
CA PRO A 435 25.51 12.05 19.66
C PRO A 435 25.14 10.82 18.82
N ARG A 436 26.11 10.17 18.17
CA ARG A 436 25.88 9.07 17.20
C ARG A 436 25.11 7.89 17.76
N GLU A 437 25.34 7.60 19.03
CA GLU A 437 24.83 6.46 19.77
C GLU A 437 23.34 6.62 20.10
N GLU A 438 22.85 7.86 20.18
CA GLU A 438 21.50 8.21 20.60
C GLU A 438 20.67 8.85 19.48
N ALA A 439 21.33 9.48 18.50
CA ALA A 439 20.68 10.20 17.42
C ALA A 439 19.91 9.26 16.48
N GLU A 440 18.75 9.74 16.03
CA GLU A 440 18.04 9.16 14.90
C GLU A 440 18.73 9.55 13.59
N TRP A 441 19.31 8.56 12.89
CA TRP A 441 19.94 8.78 11.59
C TRP A 441 18.88 8.97 10.51
N LEU A 442 19.22 9.72 9.47
CA LEU A 442 18.30 10.05 8.39
C LEU A 442 18.30 8.95 7.33
N GLU A 443 17.18 8.25 7.17
CA GLU A 443 16.94 7.37 6.01
C GLU A 443 16.88 8.19 4.72
N ILE A 444 17.84 7.94 3.82
CA ILE A 444 17.94 8.61 2.52
C ILE A 444 17.58 7.71 1.35
N THR A 445 17.61 6.39 1.56
CA THR A 445 17.23 5.38 0.57
C THR A 445 16.55 4.21 1.24
N ALA A 446 15.41 3.78 0.71
CA ALA A 446 14.73 2.55 1.11
C ALA A 446 14.68 1.57 -0.06
N ALA A 447 15.23 0.36 0.11
CA ALA A 447 15.33 -0.66 -0.92
C ALA A 447 14.51 -1.91 -0.54
N SER A 448 13.35 -2.09 -1.19
CA SER A 448 12.32 -3.06 -0.81
C SER A 448 12.09 -4.17 -1.83
N VAL A 449 11.84 -5.38 -1.33
CA VAL A 449 11.28 -6.51 -2.08
C VAL A 449 9.83 -6.72 -1.65
N HIS A 450 8.89 -6.50 -2.57
CA HIS A 450 7.45 -6.60 -2.29
C HIS A 450 6.91 -8.03 -2.42
N ARG A 451 7.76 -8.95 -2.92
CA ARG A 451 7.35 -10.30 -3.32
C ARG A 451 6.18 -10.23 -4.30
N ASP A 452 5.15 -11.04 -4.08
CA ASP A 452 3.96 -11.13 -4.93
C ASP A 452 2.82 -10.16 -4.54
N PHE A 453 3.04 -9.23 -3.59
CA PHE A 453 2.00 -8.31 -3.11
C PHE A 453 1.37 -7.49 -4.24
N TYR A 454 2.18 -6.72 -4.97
CA TYR A 454 1.70 -5.92 -6.09
C TYR A 454 1.29 -6.76 -7.29
N VAL A 455 1.94 -7.91 -7.51
CA VAL A 455 1.55 -8.88 -8.54
C VAL A 455 0.11 -9.34 -8.33
N LYS A 456 -0.25 -9.73 -7.10
CA LYS A 456 -1.61 -10.14 -6.74
C LYS A 456 -2.60 -8.98 -6.83
N ASN A 457 -2.28 -7.83 -6.21
CA ASN A 457 -3.22 -6.70 -6.13
C ASN A 457 -3.50 -6.06 -7.49
N PHE A 458 -2.50 -6.04 -8.39
CA PHE A 458 -2.66 -5.53 -9.75
C PHE A 458 -3.03 -6.61 -10.76
N ARG A 459 -3.14 -7.88 -10.33
CA ARG A 459 -3.48 -9.05 -11.16
C ARG A 459 -2.52 -9.27 -12.33
N ILE A 460 -1.24 -9.03 -12.09
CA ILE A 460 -0.16 -9.32 -13.04
C ILE A 460 0.04 -10.84 -13.07
N LYS A 461 0.13 -11.44 -14.26
CA LYS A 461 0.27 -12.90 -14.40
C LYS A 461 1.51 -13.27 -15.20
N GLU A 462 2.10 -14.41 -14.86
CA GLU A 462 3.11 -15.05 -15.69
C GLU A 462 2.44 -16.09 -16.61
N ALA A 463 2.85 -16.16 -17.87
CA ALA A 463 2.19 -16.96 -18.92
C ALA A 463 2.08 -18.47 -18.61
N ARG A 464 3.00 -19.03 -17.81
CA ARG A 464 3.01 -20.43 -17.38
C ARG A 464 2.68 -20.60 -15.89
N GLY A 465 2.22 -19.53 -15.23
CA GLY A 465 1.91 -19.54 -13.79
C GLY A 465 3.13 -19.62 -12.89
N ARG A 466 4.34 -19.30 -13.39
CA ARG A 466 5.55 -19.23 -12.57
C ARG A 466 5.51 -17.99 -11.68
N GLU A 467 6.23 -18.07 -10.56
CA GLU A 467 6.28 -16.98 -9.60
C GLU A 467 7.03 -15.78 -10.17
N ILE A 468 6.45 -14.59 -10.00
CA ILE A 468 7.04 -13.30 -10.33
C ILE A 468 6.84 -12.36 -9.16
N TRP A 469 7.84 -11.53 -8.89
CA TRP A 469 7.87 -10.58 -7.79
C TRP A 469 8.14 -9.16 -8.30
N THR A 470 7.85 -8.20 -7.44
CA THR A 470 8.22 -6.79 -7.65
C THR A 470 9.13 -6.30 -6.53
N GLY A 471 9.92 -5.28 -6.83
CA GLY A 471 10.71 -4.53 -5.86
C GLY A 471 10.87 -3.08 -6.30
N CYS A 472 11.23 -2.21 -5.36
CA CYS A 472 11.61 -0.84 -5.66
C CYS A 472 12.72 -0.33 -4.74
N VAL A 473 13.40 0.71 -5.17
CA VAL A 473 14.36 1.48 -4.38
C VAL A 473 14.06 2.96 -4.55
N GLY A 474 13.69 3.62 -3.47
CA GLY A 474 13.40 5.05 -3.46
C GLY A 474 14.56 5.84 -2.87
N HIS A 475 15.21 6.71 -3.65
CA HIS A 475 16.21 7.66 -3.17
C HIS A 475 15.55 9.00 -2.87
N GLY A 476 15.36 9.33 -1.59
CA GLY A 476 14.78 10.60 -1.16
C GLY A 476 15.75 11.76 -1.41
N ILE A 477 15.77 12.33 -2.61
CA ILE A 477 16.77 13.31 -3.05
C ILE A 477 16.83 14.55 -2.14
N SER A 478 15.68 15.01 -1.63
CA SER A 478 15.64 16.08 -0.62
C SER A 478 16.44 15.73 0.64
N ARG A 479 16.37 14.46 1.08
CA ARG A 479 17.11 13.94 2.23
C ARG A 479 18.58 13.68 1.92
N TRP A 480 18.91 13.18 0.73
CA TRP A 480 20.29 13.08 0.25
C TRP A 480 21.00 14.44 0.29
N ALA A 481 20.34 15.49 -0.21
CA ALA A 481 20.89 16.85 -0.17
C ALA A 481 21.10 17.34 1.26
N ALA A 482 20.16 17.05 2.17
CA ALA A 482 20.30 17.42 3.58
C ALA A 482 21.50 16.70 4.24
N GLY A 483 21.62 15.39 4.06
CA GLY A 483 22.75 14.62 4.58
C GLY A 483 24.08 15.06 3.99
N PHE A 484 24.13 15.33 2.68
CA PHE A 484 25.32 15.84 2.00
C PHE A 484 25.78 17.18 2.59
N LEU A 485 24.84 18.12 2.79
CA LEU A 485 25.16 19.43 3.37
C LEU A 485 25.53 19.35 4.85
N ALA A 486 24.95 18.40 5.60
CA ALA A 486 25.37 18.14 6.98
C ALA A 486 26.84 17.70 7.03
N ARG A 487 27.24 16.80 6.12
CA ARG A 487 28.60 16.27 6.02
C ARG A 487 29.60 17.30 5.49
N HIS A 488 29.28 17.97 4.38
CA HIS A 488 30.21 18.79 3.59
C HIS A 488 30.04 20.30 3.74
N GLY A 489 29.00 20.76 4.44
CA GLY A 489 28.69 22.18 4.56
C GLY A 489 28.33 22.82 3.22
N PHE A 490 28.40 24.15 3.18
CA PHE A 490 27.94 24.98 2.06
C PHE A 490 29.08 25.60 1.24
N ASP A 491 30.33 25.23 1.52
CA ASP A 491 31.48 25.69 0.75
C ASP A 491 31.69 24.78 -0.46
N PHE A 492 31.36 25.29 -1.64
CA PHE A 492 31.42 24.54 -2.90
C PHE A 492 32.84 24.06 -3.25
N ASP A 493 33.87 24.82 -2.88
CA ASP A 493 35.24 24.48 -3.26
C ASP A 493 35.75 23.25 -2.49
N GLU A 494 35.19 23.01 -1.30
CA GLU A 494 35.51 21.87 -0.44
C GLU A 494 34.63 20.63 -0.71
N TRP A 495 33.69 20.70 -1.66
CA TRP A 495 32.85 19.56 -2.01
C TRP A 495 33.62 18.47 -2.78
N PRO A 496 33.13 17.21 -2.76
CA PRO A 496 33.69 16.14 -3.58
C PRO A 496 33.71 16.47 -5.08
N ASP A 497 34.77 16.05 -5.77
CA ASP A 497 34.96 16.32 -7.21
C ASP A 497 33.85 15.69 -8.08
N SER A 498 33.27 14.59 -7.63
CA SER A 498 32.11 13.94 -8.26
C SER A 498 30.92 14.90 -8.43
N ILE A 499 30.65 15.75 -7.43
CA ILE A 499 29.58 16.76 -7.47
C ILE A 499 30.06 18.03 -8.17
N LYS A 500 31.27 18.52 -7.86
CA LYS A 500 31.79 19.76 -8.47
C LYS A 500 31.89 19.63 -9.99
N SER A 501 32.30 18.49 -10.52
CA SER A 501 32.41 18.25 -11.97
C SER A 501 31.05 18.27 -12.68
N MET A 502 29.97 17.82 -12.02
CA MET A 502 28.61 17.87 -12.56
C MET A 502 28.04 19.29 -12.53
N ILE A 503 28.22 20.01 -11.41
CA ILE A 503 27.70 21.38 -11.26
C ILE A 503 28.54 22.38 -12.07
N LYS A 504 29.85 22.17 -12.16
CA LYS A 504 30.90 23.02 -12.76
C LYS A 504 31.06 24.38 -12.08
N ARG A 505 29.98 25.14 -11.98
CA ARG A 505 29.90 26.44 -11.31
C ARG A 505 28.62 26.50 -10.50
N LEU A 506 28.74 26.64 -9.18
CA LEU A 506 27.58 26.78 -8.31
C LEU A 506 26.82 28.08 -8.64
N PRO A 507 25.54 27.99 -9.03
CA PRO A 507 24.71 29.17 -9.24
C PRO A 507 24.58 29.97 -7.96
N GLN A 508 24.45 31.30 -8.07
CA GLN A 508 24.26 32.16 -6.91
C GLN A 508 22.77 32.32 -6.60
N PRO A 509 22.39 32.44 -5.31
CA PRO A 509 21.02 32.72 -4.95
C PRO A 509 20.62 34.13 -5.43
N PRO A 510 19.34 34.36 -5.77
CA PRO A 510 18.86 35.70 -6.09
C PRO A 510 19.01 36.60 -4.87
N LYS A 511 19.52 37.82 -5.07
CA LYS A 511 19.66 38.81 -4.00
C LYS A 511 18.37 39.62 -3.87
N THR A 512 17.90 39.79 -2.64
CA THR A 512 16.88 40.76 -2.26
C THR A 512 17.52 41.88 -1.45
N ILE A 513 16.86 43.04 -1.40
CA ILE A 513 17.29 44.17 -0.54
C ILE A 513 17.05 43.84 0.93
N THR A 514 15.97 43.09 1.20
CA THR A 514 15.57 42.60 2.52
C THR A 514 16.28 41.32 2.89
#